data_AF-A0A967K872-F1
#
_entry.id   AF-A0A967K872-F1
#
_cell.length_a   1.000
_cell.length_b   1.000
_cell.length_c   1.000
_cell.angle_alpha   90.00
_cell.angle_beta   90.00
_cell.angle_gamma   90.00
#
_symmetry.space_group_name_H-M   'P 1'
#
loop_
_entity.id
_entity.type
_entity.pdbx_description
1 polymer ?
#
loop_
_entity_poly.entity_id
_entity_poly.type
_entity_poly.pdbx_seq_one_letter_code
_entity_poly.pdbx_strand_id
1 'polypeptide(L)'
;MRRAIPNLLFGTVLGAWAAFATGTAQAQPLSPPGGGFDLPVDCVMGAVCNIQNYIDHDPGEGWKDHACGPLSYDGHRGVDFRVPTQIEMRAGVAVIAAAGGKVLFAYDGQPDILMQDSGPGKTREERNGNWVAIGHGDGWVTTYAHLRKGTVAVKKGDIVKRGDKLGLIGLSGNSDFPHVHFAVTHRNKLLDPFIGLEPAANCGETSQNLWSEAAQAQIPYRAGGLLSAGFLDRQADHREVMEGVEAPGEISAKAPVLVFWVGAWGIRKGDMESTVILGPDGRKFVGAERIVERNRATLSRFVGKRLRNESWPKGTYRGIYRVERKVGDTTYPVIDVVREVVVH
;
A
#
# COMPACT_ATOMS: atom_id res chain seq x y z
N MET A 1 94.94 41.21 20.55
CA MET A 1 95.03 40.06 19.62
C MET A 1 94.09 38.97 20.09
N ARG A 2 93.21 38.51 19.19
CA ARG A 2 92.34 37.31 19.23
C ARG A 2 91.48 37.07 20.50
N ARG A 3 90.21 37.49 20.41
CA ARG A 3 89.09 37.03 21.24
C ARG A 3 88.75 35.57 20.89
N ALA A 4 88.60 34.72 21.89
CA ALA A 4 88.02 33.37 21.77
C ALA A 4 86.50 33.44 22.04
N ILE A 5 85.73 32.75 21.20
CA ILE A 5 84.26 32.63 21.27
C ILE A 5 83.93 31.35 22.06
N PRO A 6 83.02 31.38 23.05
CA PRO A 6 82.43 30.16 23.62
C PRO A 6 81.17 29.74 22.85
N ASN A 7 80.98 28.42 22.74
CA ASN A 7 79.87 27.72 22.10
C ASN A 7 78.48 28.19 22.58
N LEU A 8 77.60 28.54 21.65
CA LEU A 8 76.16 28.66 21.86
C LEU A 8 75.48 27.34 21.47
N LEU A 9 74.86 26.69 22.46
CA LEU A 9 73.96 25.56 22.30
C LEU A 9 72.69 26.01 21.54
N PHE A 10 72.37 25.33 20.44
CA PHE A 10 71.08 25.45 19.76
C PHE A 10 70.00 24.78 20.63
N GLY A 11 69.14 25.58 21.25
CA GLY A 11 67.89 25.10 21.85
C GLY A 11 66.84 24.88 20.76
N THR A 12 66.34 23.65 20.64
CA THR A 12 65.21 23.29 19.79
C THR A 12 63.90 23.80 20.41
N VAL A 13 63.24 24.74 19.73
CA VAL A 13 61.86 25.14 20.04
C VAL A 13 60.91 24.10 19.45
N LEU A 14 60.39 23.20 20.29
CA LEU A 14 59.28 22.31 19.93
C LEU A 14 57.98 23.14 19.91
N GLY A 15 57.54 23.50 18.70
CA GLY A 15 56.21 24.06 18.48
C GLY A 15 55.13 23.01 18.73
N ALA A 16 54.31 23.22 19.76
CA ALA A 16 53.13 22.41 20.02
C ALA A 16 52.06 22.70 18.95
N TRP A 17 51.92 21.80 17.98
CA TRP A 17 50.77 21.78 17.08
C TRP A 17 49.57 21.21 17.85
N ALA A 18 48.62 22.07 18.20
CA ALA A 18 47.31 21.64 18.67
C ALA A 18 46.56 21.02 17.48
N ALA A 19 46.47 19.69 17.46
CA ALA A 19 45.62 18.98 16.52
C ALA A 19 44.15 19.25 16.87
N PHE A 20 43.48 20.08 16.06
CA PHE A 20 42.02 20.14 16.08
C PHE A 20 41.49 18.82 15.53
N ALA A 21 41.08 17.94 16.44
CA ALA A 21 40.30 16.76 16.07
C ALA A 21 38.95 17.24 15.53
N THR A 22 38.80 17.23 14.20
CA THR A 22 37.49 17.34 13.55
C THR A 22 36.70 16.07 13.88
N GLY A 23 36.01 16.09 15.02
CA GLY A 23 35.07 15.04 15.37
C GLY A 23 33.99 15.00 14.30
N THR A 24 33.98 13.94 13.49
CA THR A 24 32.81 13.60 12.68
C THR A 24 31.70 13.26 13.66
N ALA A 25 30.72 14.14 13.80
CA ALA A 25 29.50 13.81 14.52
C ALA A 25 28.84 12.64 13.79
N GLN A 26 29.02 11.41 14.31
CA GLN A 26 28.23 10.26 13.87
C GLN A 26 26.77 10.62 14.12
N ALA A 27 25.99 10.71 13.03
CA ALA A 27 24.55 10.87 13.13
C ALA A 27 24.01 9.73 14.01
N GLN A 28 23.36 10.07 15.12
CA GLN A 28 22.70 9.06 15.94
C GLN A 28 21.69 8.31 15.07
N PRO A 29 21.60 6.97 15.17
CA PRO A 29 20.64 6.19 14.42
C PRO A 29 19.22 6.69 14.73
N LEU A 30 18.41 6.87 13.68
CA LEU A 30 17.05 7.40 13.74
C LEU A 30 16.20 6.45 14.60
N SER A 31 15.99 6.73 15.87
CA SER A 31 15.20 5.84 16.73
C SER A 31 13.73 6.26 16.67
N PRO A 32 12.84 5.54 15.95
CA PRO A 32 11.42 5.85 15.96
C PRO A 32 10.84 5.67 17.37
N PRO A 33 9.75 6.40 17.70
CA PRO A 33 9.15 6.36 19.03
C PRO A 33 8.71 4.94 19.42
N GLY A 34 9.02 4.56 20.67
CA GLY A 34 8.49 3.33 21.28
C GLY A 34 8.79 2.04 20.51
N GLY A 35 9.95 1.94 19.86
CA GLY A 35 10.41 0.72 19.17
C GLY A 35 9.90 0.55 17.73
N GLY A 36 9.33 1.60 17.13
CA GLY A 36 8.83 1.57 15.74
C GLY A 36 7.31 1.78 15.63
N PHE A 37 6.84 2.10 14.44
CA PHE A 37 5.44 2.33 14.15
C PHE A 37 4.68 1.00 13.94
N ASP A 38 3.50 0.85 14.50
CA ASP A 38 2.58 -0.26 14.16
C ASP A 38 1.83 0.00 12.85
N LEU A 39 1.08 -1.02 12.41
CA LEU A 39 0.17 -0.85 11.29
C LEU A 39 -0.85 0.26 11.56
N PRO A 40 -1.12 1.14 10.57
CA PRO A 40 -2.09 2.21 10.73
C PRO A 40 -3.54 1.74 10.55
N VAL A 41 -3.77 0.42 10.49
CA VAL A 41 -5.06 -0.19 10.17
C VAL A 41 -5.36 -1.38 11.09
N ASP A 42 -6.62 -1.52 11.49
CA ASP A 42 -7.12 -2.64 12.29
C ASP A 42 -7.80 -3.69 11.38
N CYS A 43 -6.97 -4.46 10.68
CA CYS A 43 -7.39 -5.51 9.76
C CYS A 43 -6.26 -6.50 9.49
N VAL A 44 -6.64 -7.71 9.10
CA VAL A 44 -5.67 -8.77 8.77
C VAL A 44 -5.02 -8.47 7.41
N MET A 45 -3.71 -8.20 7.43
CA MET A 45 -2.92 -7.97 6.21
C MET A 45 -2.90 -9.22 5.33
N GLY A 46 -3.23 -9.04 4.05
CA GLY A 46 -3.33 -10.09 3.06
C GLY A 46 -4.68 -10.79 2.93
N ALA A 47 -5.55 -10.63 3.93
CA ALA A 47 -6.90 -11.19 3.91
C ALA A 47 -7.94 -10.09 3.69
N VAL A 48 -7.85 -9.01 4.47
CA VAL A 48 -8.74 -7.85 4.38
C VAL A 48 -7.99 -6.65 3.82
N CYS A 49 -6.84 -6.30 4.40
CA CYS A 49 -6.07 -5.14 3.96
C CYS A 49 -4.83 -5.53 3.18
N ASN A 50 -4.40 -4.66 2.27
CA ASN A 50 -3.19 -4.84 1.50
C ASN A 50 -2.45 -3.51 1.35
N ILE A 51 -1.13 -3.55 1.22
CA ILE A 51 -0.38 -2.38 0.76
C ILE A 51 -0.40 -2.38 -0.75
N GLN A 52 -1.01 -1.37 -1.37
CA GLN A 52 -1.03 -1.26 -2.82
C GLN A 52 0.09 -0.38 -3.36
N ASN A 53 0.31 0.78 -2.75
CA ASN A 53 1.35 1.70 -3.17
C ASN A 53 2.32 1.95 -2.01
N TYR A 54 3.60 2.03 -2.35
CA TYR A 54 4.70 2.44 -1.47
C TYR A 54 5.21 3.81 -1.90
N ILE A 55 6.14 4.38 -1.13
CA ILE A 55 6.76 5.65 -1.48
C ILE A 55 7.50 5.53 -2.81
N ASP A 56 7.45 6.58 -3.62
CA ASP A 56 8.22 6.72 -4.84
C ASP A 56 9.67 7.14 -4.55
N HIS A 57 10.63 6.30 -4.96
CA HIS A 57 12.07 6.55 -4.84
C HIS A 57 12.73 7.06 -6.13
N ASP A 58 11.99 7.16 -7.23
CA ASP A 58 12.51 7.61 -8.54
C ASP A 58 11.51 8.56 -9.24
N PRO A 59 11.28 9.78 -8.71
CA PRO A 59 10.28 10.70 -9.24
C PRO A 59 10.45 11.03 -10.72
N GLY A 60 9.34 11.12 -11.44
CA GLY A 60 9.26 11.16 -12.90
C GLY A 60 8.80 9.83 -13.49
N GLU A 61 9.02 9.60 -14.79
CA GLU A 61 8.57 8.37 -15.49
C GLU A 61 9.19 7.06 -14.95
N GLY A 62 10.20 7.17 -14.09
CA GLY A 62 10.97 6.06 -13.55
C GLY A 62 10.42 5.43 -12.29
N TRP A 63 9.35 5.97 -11.69
CA TRP A 63 8.90 5.70 -10.32
C TRP A 63 9.08 4.24 -9.87
N LYS A 64 9.65 4.06 -8.68
CA LYS A 64 9.89 2.74 -8.08
C LYS A 64 9.60 2.74 -6.60
N ASP A 65 9.07 1.63 -6.11
CA ASP A 65 8.99 1.39 -4.67
C ASP A 65 10.36 1.04 -4.06
N HIS A 66 10.41 0.96 -2.73
CA HIS A 66 11.63 0.63 -1.98
C HIS A 66 12.27 -0.73 -2.37
N ALA A 67 11.50 -1.64 -2.97
CA ALA A 67 11.98 -2.94 -3.44
C ALA A 67 12.29 -2.93 -4.96
N CYS A 68 12.46 -1.75 -5.55
CA CYS A 68 12.63 -1.53 -6.99
C CYS A 68 11.46 -2.05 -7.85
N GLY A 69 10.29 -2.25 -7.24
CA GLY A 69 9.08 -2.70 -7.90
C GLY A 69 8.20 -1.56 -8.39
N PRO A 70 7.16 -1.90 -9.18
CA PRO A 70 6.27 -0.92 -9.78
C PRO A 70 5.07 -0.55 -8.89
N LEU A 71 5.07 -0.91 -7.59
CA LEU A 71 3.94 -0.64 -6.69
C LEU A 71 4.05 0.77 -6.10
N SER A 72 4.06 1.77 -6.98
CA SER A 72 4.08 3.19 -6.67
C SER A 72 3.55 3.98 -7.88
N TYR A 73 3.53 5.30 -7.78
CA TYR A 73 3.29 6.23 -8.88
C TYR A 73 4.07 7.53 -8.64
N ASP A 74 4.26 8.31 -9.71
CA ASP A 74 5.08 9.53 -9.67
C ASP A 74 4.70 10.46 -8.51
N GLY A 75 5.68 10.72 -7.66
CA GLY A 75 5.57 11.65 -6.54
C GLY A 75 4.77 11.11 -5.35
N HIS A 76 4.51 9.80 -5.27
CA HIS A 76 3.81 9.22 -4.13
C HIS A 76 4.64 9.32 -2.83
N ARG A 77 4.05 9.89 -1.76
CA ARG A 77 4.76 10.33 -0.55
C ARG A 77 4.42 9.52 0.72
N GLY A 78 3.87 8.32 0.58
CA GLY A 78 3.48 7.49 1.71
C GLY A 78 3.23 6.04 1.31
N VAL A 79 2.55 5.32 2.18
CA VAL A 79 2.17 3.91 2.00
C VAL A 79 0.66 3.82 2.04
N ASP A 80 0.06 3.23 1.01
CA ASP A 80 -1.39 3.12 0.88
C ASP A 80 -1.88 1.75 1.35
N PHE A 81 -2.52 1.72 2.52
CA PHE A 81 -3.16 0.54 3.07
C PHE A 81 -4.60 0.50 2.58
N ARG A 82 -4.87 -0.36 1.60
CA ARG A 82 -6.18 -0.48 0.97
C ARG A 82 -7.05 -1.55 1.61
N VAL A 83 -8.36 -1.33 1.53
CA VAL A 83 -9.34 -2.42 1.55
C VAL A 83 -9.69 -2.81 0.10
N PRO A 84 -10.30 -3.99 -0.14
CA PRO A 84 -10.46 -4.52 -1.48
C PRO A 84 -11.40 -3.68 -2.33
N THR A 85 -12.56 -3.27 -1.79
CA THR A 85 -13.55 -2.48 -2.53
C THR A 85 -14.28 -1.50 -1.60
N GLN A 86 -15.22 -0.71 -2.13
CA GLN A 86 -16.06 0.15 -1.30
C GLN A 86 -17.03 -0.65 -0.42
N ILE A 87 -17.25 -1.95 -0.68
CA ILE A 87 -18.04 -2.82 0.21
C ILE A 87 -17.35 -2.92 1.57
N GLU A 88 -16.07 -3.26 1.62
CA GLU A 88 -15.31 -3.34 2.88
C GLU A 88 -15.12 -1.97 3.51
N MET A 89 -14.95 -0.92 2.70
CA MET A 89 -14.96 0.45 3.20
C MET A 89 -16.27 0.77 3.92
N ARG A 90 -17.43 0.40 3.34
CA ARG A 90 -18.77 0.54 3.95
C ARG A 90 -18.94 -0.28 5.20
N ALA A 91 -18.45 -1.52 5.23
CA ALA A 91 -18.44 -2.35 6.43
C ALA A 91 -17.62 -1.71 7.58
N GLY A 92 -16.59 -0.93 7.24
CA GLY A 92 -15.85 -0.09 8.17
C GLY A 92 -14.61 -0.79 8.71
N VAL A 93 -13.45 -0.39 8.19
CA VAL A 93 -12.14 -0.81 8.71
C VAL A 93 -11.49 0.37 9.43
N ALA A 94 -11.10 0.17 10.70
CA ALA A 94 -10.57 1.24 11.51
C ALA A 94 -9.15 1.62 11.08
N VAL A 95 -8.91 2.94 11.05
CA VAL A 95 -7.57 3.52 11.04
C VAL A 95 -7.17 3.79 12.47
N ILE A 96 -6.01 3.29 12.87
CA ILE A 96 -5.52 3.33 14.25
C ILE A 96 -4.16 4.03 14.33
N ALA A 97 -3.86 4.62 15.49
CA ALA A 97 -2.59 5.30 15.72
C ALA A 97 -1.42 4.30 15.73
N ALA A 98 -0.50 4.45 14.79
CA ALA A 98 0.70 3.61 14.69
C ALA A 98 1.65 3.75 15.89
N ALA A 99 1.60 4.89 16.59
CA ALA A 99 2.31 5.13 17.84
C ALA A 99 1.55 6.16 18.68
N GLY A 100 1.81 6.17 19.99
CA GLY A 100 1.23 7.17 20.89
C GLY A 100 1.80 8.57 20.63
N GLY A 101 1.01 9.60 20.89
CA GLY A 101 1.42 10.99 20.65
C GLY A 101 0.30 11.99 20.84
N LYS A 102 0.54 13.22 20.38
CA LYS A 102 -0.42 14.32 20.40
C LYS A 102 -0.94 14.61 19.01
N VAL A 103 -2.25 14.72 18.85
CA VAL A 103 -2.88 15.11 17.59
C VAL A 103 -2.52 16.57 17.28
N LEU A 104 -1.75 16.77 16.22
CA LEU A 104 -1.32 18.10 15.74
C LEU A 104 -2.38 18.74 14.85
N PHE A 105 -3.11 17.91 14.10
CA PHE A 105 -4.12 18.31 13.15
C PHE A 105 -5.16 17.20 12.96
N ALA A 106 -6.42 17.59 12.77
CA ALA A 106 -7.51 16.70 12.38
C ALA A 106 -8.50 17.49 11.51
N TYR A 107 -8.98 16.88 10.44
CA TYR A 107 -9.96 17.48 9.54
C TYR A 107 -10.91 16.42 8.98
N ASP A 108 -12.21 16.75 8.96
CA ASP A 108 -13.30 15.85 8.60
C ASP A 108 -14.43 16.60 7.87
N GLY A 109 -14.18 17.03 6.64
CA GLY A 109 -15.12 17.80 5.83
C GLY A 109 -15.28 17.33 4.39
N GLN A 110 -14.30 16.59 3.86
CA GLN A 110 -14.22 16.21 2.45
C GLN A 110 -15.08 14.98 2.17
N PRO A 111 -15.88 14.97 1.11
CA PRO A 111 -16.71 13.83 0.75
C PRO A 111 -15.84 12.65 0.27
N ASP A 112 -16.36 11.45 0.43
CA ASP A 112 -15.81 10.23 -0.16
C ASP A 112 -16.25 10.13 -1.63
N ILE A 113 -15.43 10.65 -2.53
CA ILE A 113 -15.67 10.66 -3.98
C ILE A 113 -14.37 10.24 -4.65
N LEU A 114 -14.45 9.33 -5.62
CA LEU A 114 -13.28 8.93 -6.40
C LEU A 114 -12.62 10.15 -7.05
N MET A 115 -11.29 10.25 -6.96
CA MET A 115 -10.55 11.33 -7.63
C MET A 115 -10.81 11.34 -9.14
N GLN A 116 -11.03 10.17 -9.75
CA GLN A 116 -11.45 10.05 -11.14
C GLN A 116 -12.75 10.82 -11.46
N ASP A 117 -13.67 10.95 -10.49
CA ASP A 117 -14.94 11.68 -10.65
C ASP A 117 -14.83 13.15 -10.19
N SER A 118 -14.08 13.44 -9.12
CA SER A 118 -13.94 14.81 -8.59
C SER A 118 -12.86 15.65 -9.30
N GLY A 119 -11.94 15.00 -10.00
CA GLY A 119 -10.67 15.59 -10.40
C GLY A 119 -9.70 15.79 -9.21
N PRO A 120 -8.44 16.18 -9.50
CA PRO A 120 -7.44 16.40 -8.46
C PRO A 120 -7.73 17.66 -7.63
N GLY A 121 -7.55 17.54 -6.32
CA GLY A 121 -7.67 18.64 -5.37
C GLY A 121 -6.64 19.74 -5.59
N LYS A 122 -7.06 21.00 -5.39
CA LYS A 122 -6.23 22.20 -5.61
C LYS A 122 -5.57 22.67 -4.32
N THR A 123 -6.23 22.46 -3.19
CA THR A 123 -5.74 22.77 -1.84
C THR A 123 -5.15 21.54 -1.15
N ARG A 124 -4.46 21.72 -0.03
CA ARG A 124 -3.93 20.60 0.75
C ARG A 124 -5.07 19.76 1.33
N GLU A 125 -6.13 20.42 1.77
CA GLU A 125 -7.34 19.82 2.33
C GLU A 125 -8.07 18.98 1.29
N GLU A 126 -8.23 19.48 0.06
CA GLU A 126 -8.82 18.71 -1.03
C GLU A 126 -7.93 17.53 -1.44
N ARG A 127 -6.59 17.68 -1.45
CA ARG A 127 -5.70 16.57 -1.80
C ARG A 127 -5.67 15.48 -0.75
N ASN A 128 -5.53 15.83 0.52
CA ASN A 128 -5.44 14.87 1.62
C ASN A 128 -6.80 14.28 2.03
N GLY A 129 -7.91 14.90 1.61
CA GLY A 129 -9.23 14.51 2.08
C GLY A 129 -9.41 14.79 3.56
N ASN A 130 -10.03 13.86 4.28
CA ASN A 130 -10.09 13.86 5.74
C ASN A 130 -8.82 13.22 6.29
N TRP A 131 -8.17 13.86 7.26
CA TRP A 131 -6.87 13.38 7.71
C TRP A 131 -6.55 13.80 9.14
N VAL A 132 -5.66 13.02 9.75
CA VAL A 132 -5.10 13.23 11.09
C VAL A 132 -3.58 13.26 11.00
N ALA A 133 -2.94 14.14 11.77
CA ALA A 133 -1.50 14.07 12.01
C ALA A 133 -1.20 13.99 13.50
N ILE A 134 -0.30 13.07 13.87
CA ILE A 134 0.11 12.82 15.25
C ILE A 134 1.60 13.13 15.38
N GLY A 135 1.94 13.98 16.35
CA GLY A 135 3.31 14.26 16.74
C GLY A 135 3.73 13.35 17.89
N HIS A 136 4.91 12.74 17.77
CA HIS A 136 5.39 11.72 18.71
C HIS A 136 6.57 12.18 19.58
N GLY A 137 6.93 13.48 19.51
CA GLY A 137 8.16 14.00 20.11
C GLY A 137 9.33 14.01 19.14
N ASP A 138 10.39 14.76 19.47
CA ASP A 138 11.67 14.85 18.74
C ASP A 138 11.59 15.17 17.23
N GLY A 139 10.44 15.68 16.78
CA GLY A 139 10.18 16.04 15.39
C GLY A 139 9.54 14.91 14.56
N TRP A 140 9.19 13.77 15.15
CA TRP A 140 8.46 12.68 14.50
C TRP A 140 6.98 13.02 14.34
N VAL A 141 6.46 12.82 13.12
CA VAL A 141 5.05 13.00 12.79
C VAL A 141 4.58 11.87 11.87
N THR A 142 3.46 11.23 12.21
CA THR A 142 2.71 10.36 11.31
C THR A 142 1.47 11.07 10.77
N THR A 143 1.17 10.88 9.49
CA THR A 143 -0.01 11.42 8.81
C THR A 143 -0.87 10.28 8.28
N TYR A 144 -2.19 10.38 8.48
CA TYR A 144 -3.20 9.41 8.08
C TYR A 144 -4.24 10.15 7.25
N ALA A 145 -4.24 9.96 5.93
CA ALA A 145 -5.09 10.69 5.00
C ALA A 145 -6.12 9.79 4.29
N HIS A 146 -7.04 10.42 3.57
CA HIS A 146 -8.17 9.78 2.88
C HIS A 146 -9.16 9.06 3.81
N LEU A 147 -9.30 9.53 5.04
CA LEU A 147 -10.24 8.97 6.01
C LEU A 147 -11.68 9.18 5.54
N ARG A 148 -12.58 8.28 5.95
CA ARG A 148 -14.00 8.39 5.62
C ARG A 148 -14.62 9.61 6.29
N LYS A 149 -15.45 10.35 5.54
CA LYS A 149 -16.17 11.50 6.05
C LYS A 149 -17.07 11.15 7.24
N GLY A 150 -17.03 11.98 8.27
CA GLY A 150 -17.84 11.85 9.48
C GLY A 150 -17.34 10.77 10.44
N THR A 151 -16.13 10.24 10.24
CA THR A 151 -15.58 9.15 11.06
C THR A 151 -14.36 9.54 11.86
N VAL A 152 -13.80 10.74 11.65
CA VAL A 152 -12.60 11.17 12.38
C VAL A 152 -12.94 11.29 13.86
N ALA A 153 -12.28 10.48 14.68
CA ALA A 153 -12.65 10.25 16.09
C ALA A 153 -11.85 11.13 17.08
N VAL A 154 -10.97 11.98 16.57
CA VAL A 154 -10.04 12.81 17.36
C VAL A 154 -10.04 14.25 16.90
N LYS A 155 -9.59 15.16 17.76
CA LYS A 155 -9.40 16.57 17.46
C LYS A 155 -7.99 17.03 17.81
N LYS A 156 -7.58 18.15 17.23
CA LYS A 156 -6.30 18.79 17.54
C LYS A 156 -6.15 18.98 19.05
N GLY A 157 -5.02 18.54 19.59
CA GLY A 157 -4.67 18.63 21.00
C GLY A 157 -4.87 17.34 21.79
N ASP A 158 -5.67 16.39 21.30
CA ASP A 158 -5.90 15.11 21.96
C ASP A 158 -4.60 14.30 22.11
N ILE A 159 -4.50 13.53 23.18
CA ILE A 159 -3.44 12.55 23.40
C ILE A 159 -3.99 11.19 23.03
N VAL A 160 -3.30 10.50 22.13
CA VAL A 160 -3.65 9.15 21.66
C VAL A 160 -2.56 8.17 22.04
N LYS A 161 -2.95 6.95 22.32
CA LYS A 161 -2.08 5.80 22.51
C LYS A 161 -1.96 5.03 21.20
N ARG A 162 -0.89 4.22 21.09
CA ARG A 162 -0.75 3.21 20.03
C ARG A 162 -2.01 2.34 20.00
N GLY A 163 -2.59 2.17 18.81
CA GLY A 163 -3.83 1.41 18.60
C GLY A 163 -5.14 2.18 18.79
N ASP A 164 -5.11 3.42 19.30
CA ASP A 164 -6.33 4.21 19.43
C ASP A 164 -6.92 4.51 18.04
N LYS A 165 -8.26 4.38 17.94
CA LYS A 165 -8.99 4.66 16.69
C LYS A 165 -8.92 6.14 16.34
N LEU A 166 -8.51 6.43 15.11
CA LEU A 166 -8.44 7.77 14.53
C LEU A 166 -9.60 8.06 13.57
N GLY A 167 -10.11 7.02 12.90
CA GLY A 167 -11.23 7.08 11.99
C GLY A 167 -11.48 5.76 11.29
N LEU A 168 -12.13 5.79 10.13
CA LEU A 168 -12.27 4.65 9.24
C LEU A 168 -11.55 4.92 7.91
N ILE A 169 -11.10 3.84 7.25
CA ILE A 169 -10.62 3.90 5.86
C ILE A 169 -11.72 4.50 4.98
N GLY A 170 -11.34 5.45 4.13
CA GLY A 170 -12.26 6.17 3.26
C GLY A 170 -11.78 6.27 1.83
N LEU A 171 -12.35 7.25 1.14
CA LEU A 171 -12.16 7.57 -0.28
C LEU A 171 -12.15 9.09 -0.48
N SER A 172 -11.82 9.87 0.55
CA SER A 172 -11.85 11.32 0.47
C SER A 172 -10.56 11.89 -0.12
N GLY A 173 -10.69 13.00 -0.86
CA GLY A 173 -9.56 13.70 -1.48
C GLY A 173 -8.99 12.99 -2.71
N ASN A 174 -7.68 13.08 -2.93
CA ASN A 174 -7.02 12.49 -4.10
C ASN A 174 -6.87 10.96 -3.95
N SER A 175 -7.98 10.24 -4.00
CA SER A 175 -8.03 8.78 -3.80
C SER A 175 -8.81 8.09 -4.92
N ASP A 176 -8.17 7.16 -5.63
CA ASP A 176 -8.79 6.37 -6.71
C ASP A 176 -9.32 5.00 -6.23
N PHE A 177 -9.11 4.65 -4.97
CA PHE A 177 -9.57 3.39 -4.37
C PHE A 177 -9.62 3.51 -2.84
N PRO A 178 -10.43 2.72 -2.13
CA PRO A 178 -10.54 2.85 -0.67
C PRO A 178 -9.25 2.48 0.07
N HIS A 179 -8.63 3.45 0.74
CA HIS A 179 -7.39 3.26 1.49
C HIS A 179 -7.18 4.33 2.56
N VAL A 180 -6.22 4.07 3.45
CA VAL A 180 -5.57 5.14 4.23
C VAL A 180 -4.16 5.33 3.68
N HIS A 181 -3.81 6.58 3.40
CA HIS A 181 -2.44 6.96 3.07
C HIS A 181 -1.69 7.28 4.36
N PHE A 182 -0.60 6.55 4.60
CA PHE A 182 0.24 6.67 5.78
C PHE A 182 1.61 7.25 5.42
N ALA A 183 1.97 8.39 6.00
CA ALA A 183 3.26 9.02 5.78
C ALA A 183 3.99 9.28 7.10
N VAL A 184 5.31 9.07 7.10
CA VAL A 184 6.20 9.33 8.24
C VAL A 184 7.11 10.50 7.90
N THR A 185 7.17 11.49 8.78
CA THR A 185 8.17 12.55 8.67
C THR A 185 8.95 12.69 9.97
N HIS A 186 10.22 13.05 9.86
CA HIS A 186 11.08 13.40 10.98
C HIS A 186 11.75 14.74 10.71
N ARG A 187 11.49 15.75 11.55
CA ARG A 187 12.00 17.12 11.39
C ARG A 187 11.72 17.69 9.98
N ASN A 188 10.47 17.51 9.53
CA ASN A 188 9.94 17.92 8.22
C ASN A 188 10.54 17.21 6.99
N LYS A 189 11.32 16.15 7.19
CA LYS A 189 11.82 15.28 6.11
C LYS A 189 10.94 14.05 5.99
N LEU A 190 10.49 13.73 4.77
CA LEU A 190 9.74 12.51 4.49
C LEU A 190 10.68 11.32 4.59
N LEU A 191 10.27 10.27 5.30
CA LEU A 191 11.02 9.03 5.39
C LEU A 191 10.17 7.88 4.89
N ASP A 192 10.78 6.97 4.15
CA ASP A 192 10.17 5.68 3.84
C ASP A 192 10.24 4.77 5.09
N PRO A 193 9.10 4.27 5.60
CA PRO A 193 9.10 3.46 6.81
C PRO A 193 9.74 2.08 6.64
N PHE A 194 9.93 1.59 5.41
CA PHE A 194 10.60 0.31 5.13
C PHE A 194 12.12 0.41 5.14
N ILE A 195 12.69 1.55 4.72
CA ILE A 195 14.15 1.70 4.57
C ILE A 195 14.77 2.81 5.45
N GLY A 196 13.93 3.67 6.06
CA GLY A 196 14.34 4.72 6.99
C GLY A 196 15.02 5.93 6.36
N LEU A 197 15.01 6.01 5.02
CA LEU A 197 15.69 7.04 4.23
C LEU A 197 14.69 7.99 3.59
N GLU A 198 15.18 9.18 3.23
CA GLU A 198 14.46 10.07 2.33
C GLU A 198 14.36 9.44 0.93
N PRO A 199 13.28 9.71 0.17
CA PRO A 199 13.21 9.29 -1.23
C PRO A 199 14.38 9.91 -2.01
N ALA A 200 15.01 9.11 -2.89
CA ALA A 200 16.29 9.32 -3.62
C ALA A 200 17.47 8.44 -3.14
N ALA A 201 17.26 7.55 -2.16
CA ALA A 201 18.14 6.40 -1.98
C ALA A 201 17.94 5.39 -3.13
N ASN A 202 18.97 4.64 -3.53
CA ASN A 202 18.76 3.56 -4.48
C ASN A 202 17.76 2.58 -3.87
N CYS A 203 16.71 2.22 -4.61
CA CYS A 203 15.78 1.18 -4.20
C CYS A 203 16.56 -0.12 -3.89
N GLY A 204 16.11 -0.89 -2.90
CA GLY A 204 16.78 -2.09 -2.42
C GLY A 204 17.84 -1.85 -1.34
N GLU A 205 18.25 -0.61 -1.07
CA GLU A 205 19.06 -0.26 0.09
C GLU A 205 18.19 -0.12 1.34
N THR A 206 18.57 -0.77 2.45
CA THR A 206 17.93 -0.60 3.76
C THR A 206 18.92 0.03 4.71
N SER A 207 18.59 1.21 5.27
CA SER A 207 19.39 1.80 6.35
C SER A 207 18.84 1.44 7.73
N GLN A 208 17.51 1.55 7.89
CA GLN A 208 16.82 1.29 9.15
C GLN A 208 15.32 1.10 8.92
N ASN A 209 14.78 -0.05 9.31
CA ASN A 209 13.34 -0.26 9.35
C ASN A 209 12.69 0.63 10.44
N LEU A 210 11.62 1.35 10.10
CA LEU A 210 10.86 2.19 11.03
C LEU A 210 9.60 1.51 11.59
N TRP A 211 9.21 0.36 11.04
CA TRP A 211 8.12 -0.45 11.57
C TRP A 211 8.52 -1.15 12.86
N SER A 212 7.56 -1.37 13.75
CA SER A 212 7.74 -2.32 14.86
C SER A 212 7.96 -3.73 14.32
N GLU A 213 8.58 -4.59 15.11
CA GLU A 213 8.78 -6.01 14.74
C GLU A 213 7.45 -6.71 14.43
N ALA A 214 6.41 -6.44 15.24
CA ALA A 214 5.07 -7.01 15.06
C ALA A 214 4.37 -6.53 13.78
N ALA A 215 4.57 -5.26 13.40
CA ALA A 215 4.04 -4.74 12.14
C ALA A 215 4.82 -5.31 10.95
N GLN A 216 6.15 -5.32 11.02
CA GLN A 216 7.03 -5.82 9.95
C GLN A 216 6.70 -7.27 9.57
N ALA A 217 6.43 -8.13 10.57
CA ALA A 217 6.05 -9.52 10.35
C ALA A 217 4.75 -9.70 9.53
N GLN A 218 3.88 -8.69 9.51
CA GLN A 218 2.58 -8.73 8.81
C GLN A 218 2.62 -8.13 7.40
N ILE A 219 3.68 -7.39 7.06
CA ILE A 219 3.80 -6.64 5.79
C ILE A 219 4.99 -7.11 4.94
N PRO A 220 5.13 -8.43 4.66
CA PRO A 220 6.07 -8.85 3.64
C PRO A 220 5.70 -8.19 2.32
N TYR A 221 6.69 -7.89 1.48
CA TYR A 221 6.43 -7.29 0.18
C TYR A 221 5.57 -8.22 -0.68
N ARG A 222 4.32 -7.81 -0.93
CA ARG A 222 3.36 -8.55 -1.76
C ARG A 222 3.20 -7.87 -3.09
N ALA A 223 3.59 -8.59 -4.13
CA ALA A 223 3.71 -8.05 -5.46
C ALA A 223 2.40 -8.17 -6.26
N GLY A 224 1.26 -7.86 -5.62
CA GLY A 224 -0.10 -7.98 -6.16
C GLY A 224 -1.02 -8.86 -5.31
N GLY A 225 -2.31 -8.82 -5.63
CA GLY A 225 -3.32 -9.57 -4.89
C GLY A 225 -4.73 -9.47 -5.45
N LEU A 226 -5.66 -10.20 -4.84
CA LEU A 226 -7.07 -10.20 -5.19
C LEU A 226 -7.82 -9.01 -4.57
N LEU A 227 -8.77 -8.45 -5.29
CA LEU A 227 -9.76 -7.50 -4.77
C LEU A 227 -11.10 -8.17 -4.52
N SER A 228 -11.67 -8.75 -5.57
CA SER A 228 -12.97 -9.41 -5.49
C SER A 228 -13.05 -10.50 -6.57
N ALA A 229 -13.88 -11.51 -6.34
CA ALA A 229 -14.21 -12.51 -7.35
C ALA A 229 -15.51 -13.22 -6.98
N GLY A 230 -16.28 -13.63 -7.98
CA GLY A 230 -17.54 -14.34 -7.78
C GLY A 230 -18.25 -14.62 -9.09
N PHE A 231 -19.51 -15.03 -9.01
CA PHE A 231 -20.35 -15.31 -10.18
C PHE A 231 -21.56 -14.38 -10.33
N LEU A 232 -21.80 -13.85 -11.52
CA LEU A 232 -22.98 -13.04 -11.83
C LEU A 232 -23.83 -13.68 -12.94
N ASP A 233 -25.10 -13.33 -12.91
CA ASP A 233 -26.09 -13.56 -13.98
C ASP A 233 -26.14 -12.42 -15.01
N ARG A 234 -25.22 -11.46 -14.89
CA ARG A 234 -24.99 -10.33 -15.77
C ARG A 234 -23.48 -10.09 -15.93
N GLN A 235 -23.11 -9.26 -16.89
CA GLN A 235 -21.74 -8.75 -16.96
C GLN A 235 -21.62 -7.50 -16.09
N ALA A 236 -20.63 -7.47 -15.20
CA ALA A 236 -20.20 -6.24 -14.53
C ALA A 236 -19.12 -5.56 -15.36
N ASP A 237 -19.15 -4.22 -15.39
CA ASP A 237 -18.07 -3.45 -16.01
C ASP A 237 -16.83 -3.33 -15.08
N HIS A 238 -15.77 -2.71 -15.59
CA HIS A 238 -14.54 -2.55 -14.82
C HIS A 238 -14.74 -1.70 -13.55
N ARG A 239 -15.52 -0.62 -13.64
CA ARG A 239 -15.77 0.30 -12.53
C ARG A 239 -16.54 -0.41 -11.43
N GLU A 240 -17.61 -1.12 -11.76
CA GLU A 240 -18.38 -1.93 -10.80
C GLU A 240 -17.49 -2.91 -10.04
N VAL A 241 -16.57 -3.61 -10.73
CA VAL A 241 -15.64 -4.56 -10.10
C VAL A 241 -14.68 -3.86 -9.14
N MET A 242 -14.17 -2.68 -9.48
CA MET A 242 -13.27 -1.91 -8.62
C MET A 242 -13.99 -1.30 -7.41
N GLU A 243 -15.20 -0.80 -7.61
CA GLU A 243 -16.02 -0.22 -6.53
C GLU A 243 -16.63 -1.29 -5.61
N GLY A 244 -16.90 -2.48 -6.13
CA GLY A 244 -17.38 -3.64 -5.39
C GLY A 244 -18.68 -4.20 -5.96
N VAL A 245 -18.67 -5.50 -6.23
CA VAL A 245 -19.82 -6.29 -6.69
C VAL A 245 -20.12 -7.35 -5.64
N GLU A 246 -21.38 -7.44 -5.22
CA GLU A 246 -21.83 -8.52 -4.34
C GLU A 246 -22.19 -9.76 -5.17
N ALA A 247 -21.64 -10.90 -4.77
CA ALA A 247 -22.00 -12.18 -5.38
C ALA A 247 -23.38 -12.62 -4.88
N PRO A 248 -24.33 -12.97 -5.77
CA PRO A 248 -25.51 -13.69 -5.35
C PRO A 248 -25.09 -15.03 -4.73
N GLY A 249 -25.81 -15.47 -3.71
CA GLY A 249 -25.58 -16.79 -3.10
C GLY A 249 -25.91 -17.95 -4.06
N GLU A 250 -26.84 -17.71 -4.99
CA GLU A 250 -27.26 -18.68 -6.01
C GLU A 250 -27.65 -17.97 -7.31
N ILE A 251 -27.57 -18.68 -8.43
CA ILE A 251 -27.96 -18.17 -9.75
C ILE A 251 -29.06 -19.06 -10.32
N SER A 252 -30.10 -18.47 -10.90
CA SER A 252 -31.14 -19.25 -11.58
C SER A 252 -30.57 -20.02 -12.77
N ALA A 253 -30.99 -21.27 -12.98
CA ALA A 253 -30.67 -22.01 -14.20
C ALA A 253 -31.19 -21.32 -15.48
N LYS A 254 -32.08 -20.33 -15.37
CA LYS A 254 -32.57 -19.51 -16.48
C LYS A 254 -31.84 -18.18 -16.65
N ALA A 255 -30.78 -17.93 -15.87
CA ALA A 255 -29.98 -16.71 -15.99
C ALA A 255 -29.49 -16.51 -17.43
N PRO A 256 -29.62 -15.30 -18.01
CA PRO A 256 -29.29 -15.07 -19.42
C PRO A 256 -27.79 -15.21 -19.70
N VAL A 257 -26.95 -14.98 -18.70
CA VAL A 257 -25.52 -15.25 -18.73
C VAL A 257 -25.07 -15.92 -17.44
N LEU A 258 -23.95 -16.65 -17.50
CA LEU A 258 -23.22 -17.12 -16.32
C LEU A 258 -21.78 -16.65 -16.47
N VAL A 259 -21.37 -15.73 -15.61
CA VAL A 259 -20.07 -15.04 -15.68
C VAL A 259 -19.33 -15.20 -14.36
N PHE A 260 -18.07 -15.59 -14.42
CA PHE A 260 -17.13 -15.49 -13.31
C PHE A 260 -16.29 -14.23 -13.50
N TRP A 261 -16.39 -13.29 -12.56
CA TRP A 261 -15.64 -12.04 -12.58
C TRP A 261 -14.50 -12.07 -11.57
N VAL A 262 -13.50 -11.23 -11.81
CA VAL A 262 -12.34 -11.02 -10.94
C VAL A 262 -11.93 -9.56 -10.99
N GLY A 263 -11.64 -8.99 -9.82
CA GLY A 263 -10.84 -7.77 -9.64
C GLY A 263 -9.52 -8.11 -8.94
N ALA A 264 -8.42 -7.55 -9.41
CA ALA A 264 -7.08 -7.75 -8.85
C ALA A 264 -6.24 -6.47 -8.91
N TRP A 265 -5.13 -6.44 -8.17
CA TRP A 265 -4.19 -5.32 -8.13
C TRP A 265 -2.74 -5.79 -8.24
N GLY A 266 -1.84 -4.90 -8.67
CA GLY A 266 -0.40 -5.13 -8.71
C GLY A 266 0.07 -6.20 -9.70
N ILE A 267 -0.67 -6.42 -10.78
CA ILE A 267 -0.34 -7.41 -11.80
C ILE A 267 0.72 -6.84 -12.76
N ARG A 268 1.76 -7.61 -13.06
CA ARG A 268 2.94 -7.14 -13.79
C ARG A 268 2.96 -7.63 -15.22
N LYS A 269 3.64 -6.87 -16.09
CA LYS A 269 4.00 -7.34 -17.42
C LYS A 269 4.72 -8.68 -17.32
N GLY A 270 4.32 -9.64 -18.14
CA GLY A 270 4.87 -11.00 -18.18
C GLY A 270 4.18 -11.99 -17.25
N ASP A 271 3.29 -11.55 -16.34
CA ASP A 271 2.49 -12.48 -15.54
C ASP A 271 1.59 -13.33 -16.46
N MET A 272 1.47 -14.61 -16.12
CA MET A 272 0.52 -15.53 -16.74
C MET A 272 -0.78 -15.53 -15.92
N GLU A 273 -1.87 -15.03 -16.50
CA GLU A 273 -3.20 -15.09 -15.89
C GLU A 273 -4.01 -16.24 -16.48
N SER A 274 -4.66 -17.03 -15.64
CA SER A 274 -5.65 -18.04 -16.02
C SER A 274 -6.98 -17.76 -15.31
N THR A 275 -8.08 -17.73 -16.06
CA THR A 275 -9.44 -17.55 -15.53
C THR A 275 -10.34 -18.64 -16.07
N VAL A 276 -10.91 -19.49 -15.22
CA VAL A 276 -11.64 -20.70 -15.62
C VAL A 276 -12.94 -20.84 -14.84
N ILE A 277 -13.98 -21.35 -15.50
CA ILE A 277 -15.17 -21.91 -14.85
C ILE A 277 -15.17 -23.42 -15.09
N LEU A 278 -15.34 -24.20 -14.04
CA LEU A 278 -15.69 -25.61 -14.09
C LEU A 278 -17.20 -25.76 -13.89
N GLY A 279 -17.81 -26.66 -14.66
CA GLY A 279 -19.21 -27.04 -14.49
C GLY A 279 -19.43 -27.99 -13.30
N PRO A 280 -20.69 -28.35 -13.01
CA PRO A 280 -21.05 -29.27 -11.93
C PRO A 280 -20.44 -30.67 -12.06
N ASP A 281 -20.09 -31.08 -13.28
CA ASP A 281 -19.40 -32.34 -13.58
C ASP A 281 -17.87 -32.26 -13.41
N GLY A 282 -17.35 -31.12 -12.96
CA GLY A 282 -15.93 -30.84 -12.78
C GLY A 282 -15.19 -30.53 -14.09
N ARG A 283 -15.85 -30.56 -15.25
CA ARG A 283 -15.21 -30.28 -16.55
C ARG A 283 -15.13 -28.78 -16.81
N LYS A 284 -14.13 -28.37 -17.61
CA LYS A 284 -13.98 -26.98 -18.04
C LYS A 284 -15.21 -26.52 -18.80
N PHE A 285 -15.94 -25.58 -18.22
CA PHE A 285 -17.10 -24.96 -18.82
C PHE A 285 -16.70 -23.84 -19.80
N VAL A 286 -15.81 -22.95 -19.36
CA VAL A 286 -15.17 -21.89 -20.18
C VAL A 286 -13.89 -21.44 -19.48
N GLY A 287 -12.93 -20.86 -20.21
CA GLY A 287 -11.80 -20.19 -19.60
C GLY A 287 -10.89 -19.50 -20.60
N ALA A 288 -9.99 -18.68 -20.10
CA ALA A 288 -9.02 -17.92 -20.87
C ALA A 288 -7.68 -17.85 -20.14
N GLU A 289 -6.60 -17.90 -20.91
CA GLU A 289 -5.22 -17.70 -20.45
C GLU A 289 -4.61 -16.54 -21.23
N ARG A 290 -3.75 -15.77 -20.57
CA ARG A 290 -3.12 -14.59 -21.18
C ARG A 290 -1.82 -14.23 -20.48
N ILE A 291 -0.86 -13.76 -21.27
CA ILE A 291 0.33 -13.06 -20.76
C ILE A 291 -0.02 -11.57 -20.65
N VAL A 292 0.27 -10.99 -19.50
CA VAL A 292 0.00 -9.57 -19.24
C VAL A 292 1.02 -8.71 -19.98
N GLU A 293 0.55 -7.80 -20.84
CA GLU A 293 1.43 -7.02 -21.72
C GLU A 293 2.05 -5.78 -21.05
N ARG A 294 1.43 -5.28 -19.98
CA ARG A 294 1.86 -4.09 -19.24
C ARG A 294 1.47 -4.18 -17.76
N ASN A 295 2.22 -3.49 -16.90
CA ASN A 295 1.89 -3.38 -15.48
C ASN A 295 0.49 -2.79 -15.31
N ARG A 296 -0.25 -3.31 -14.32
CA ARG A 296 -1.61 -2.92 -13.98
C ARG A 296 -1.68 -2.66 -12.48
N ALA A 297 -1.89 -1.39 -12.11
CA ALA A 297 -2.19 -1.02 -10.73
C ALA A 297 -3.45 -1.76 -10.26
N THR A 298 -4.49 -1.73 -11.09
CA THR A 298 -5.70 -2.55 -10.94
C THR A 298 -6.09 -3.18 -12.27
N LEU A 299 -6.83 -4.29 -12.21
CA LEU A 299 -7.43 -4.92 -13.38
C LEU A 299 -8.73 -5.62 -13.03
N SER A 300 -9.60 -5.77 -14.03
CA SER A 300 -10.72 -6.70 -13.97
C SER A 300 -10.63 -7.74 -15.09
N ARG A 301 -11.14 -8.94 -14.82
CA ARG A 301 -11.33 -10.02 -15.79
C ARG A 301 -12.73 -10.61 -15.64
N PHE A 302 -13.20 -11.19 -16.74
CA PHE A 302 -14.37 -12.04 -16.72
C PHE A 302 -14.20 -13.17 -17.73
N VAL A 303 -14.81 -14.30 -17.43
CA VAL A 303 -15.10 -15.38 -18.39
C VAL A 303 -16.52 -15.83 -18.17
N GLY A 304 -17.21 -16.24 -19.22
CA GLY A 304 -18.61 -16.62 -19.10
C GLY A 304 -19.23 -17.05 -20.42
N LYS A 305 -20.48 -17.49 -20.35
CA LYS A 305 -21.28 -17.85 -21.52
C LYS A 305 -22.66 -17.19 -21.42
N ARG A 306 -23.24 -16.90 -22.59
CA ARG A 306 -24.67 -16.61 -22.71
C ARG A 306 -25.45 -17.91 -22.77
N LEU A 307 -26.62 -17.93 -22.16
CA LEU A 307 -27.51 -19.08 -22.20
C LEU A 307 -27.91 -19.34 -23.66
N ARG A 308 -27.71 -20.57 -24.13
CA ARG A 308 -28.06 -21.00 -25.50
C ARG A 308 -29.19 -22.01 -25.56
N ASN A 309 -29.40 -22.74 -24.47
CA ASN A 309 -30.46 -23.74 -24.31
C ASN A 309 -31.52 -23.21 -23.33
N GLU A 310 -32.51 -24.03 -23.01
CA GLU A 310 -33.58 -23.63 -22.07
C GLU A 310 -33.08 -23.36 -20.64
N SER A 311 -32.00 -24.05 -20.21
CA SER A 311 -31.41 -23.84 -18.89
C SER A 311 -29.93 -24.23 -18.83
N TRP A 312 -29.22 -23.68 -17.85
CA TRP A 312 -27.92 -24.18 -17.41
C TRP A 312 -28.07 -25.55 -16.72
N PRO A 313 -27.06 -26.44 -16.82
CA PRO A 313 -26.94 -27.57 -15.91
C PRO A 313 -27.00 -27.10 -14.45
N LYS A 314 -27.87 -27.71 -13.65
CA LYS A 314 -27.98 -27.39 -12.22
C LYS A 314 -26.81 -27.98 -11.44
N GLY A 315 -26.46 -27.33 -10.34
CA GLY A 315 -25.40 -27.75 -9.43
C GLY A 315 -24.33 -26.70 -9.22
N THR A 316 -23.23 -27.10 -8.59
CA THR A 316 -22.16 -26.19 -8.18
C THR A 316 -21.18 -25.92 -9.32
N TYR A 317 -21.03 -24.66 -9.68
CA TYR A 317 -19.98 -24.19 -10.59
C TYR A 317 -18.80 -23.67 -9.77
N ARG A 318 -17.58 -23.88 -10.27
CA ARG A 318 -16.35 -23.41 -9.61
C ARG A 318 -15.59 -22.45 -10.52
N GLY A 319 -15.37 -21.24 -10.04
CA GLY A 319 -14.59 -20.20 -10.71
C GLY A 319 -13.18 -20.21 -10.13
N ILE A 320 -12.18 -20.30 -11.00
CA ILE A 320 -10.77 -20.39 -10.63
C ILE A 320 -10.04 -19.24 -11.30
N TYR A 321 -9.31 -18.45 -10.53
CA TYR A 321 -8.42 -17.42 -11.05
C TYR A 321 -7.02 -17.58 -10.49
N ARG A 322 -6.04 -17.63 -11.40
CA ARG A 322 -4.63 -17.79 -11.08
C ARG A 322 -3.80 -16.74 -11.77
N VAL A 323 -2.81 -16.24 -11.06
CA VAL A 323 -1.73 -15.42 -11.60
C VAL A 323 -0.41 -16.03 -11.18
N GLU A 324 0.42 -16.33 -12.16
CA GLU A 324 1.78 -16.84 -11.95
C GLU A 324 2.78 -15.81 -12.46
N ARG A 325 3.86 -15.61 -11.69
CA ARG A 325 4.94 -14.70 -12.04
C ARG A 325 6.25 -15.43 -12.12
N LYS A 326 6.96 -15.22 -13.22
CA LYS A 326 8.34 -15.68 -13.40
C LYS A 326 9.33 -14.63 -12.91
N VAL A 327 10.22 -15.00 -11.99
CA VAL A 327 11.36 -14.19 -11.54
C VAL A 327 12.62 -15.04 -11.72
N GLY A 328 13.51 -14.61 -12.62
CA GLY A 328 14.60 -15.47 -13.10
C GLY A 328 14.04 -16.75 -13.72
N ASP A 329 14.49 -17.91 -13.25
CA ASP A 329 14.00 -19.22 -13.69
C ASP A 329 12.86 -19.79 -12.83
N THR A 330 12.48 -19.10 -11.75
CA THR A 330 11.46 -19.60 -10.82
C THR A 330 10.10 -18.96 -11.10
N THR A 331 9.04 -19.78 -11.02
CA THR A 331 7.65 -19.32 -11.15
C THR A 331 6.97 -19.37 -9.79
N TYR A 332 6.29 -18.29 -9.40
CA TYR A 332 5.63 -18.16 -8.11
C TYR A 332 4.14 -17.85 -8.32
N PRO A 333 3.24 -18.44 -7.50
CA PRO A 333 1.84 -18.02 -7.48
C PRO A 333 1.73 -16.63 -6.84
N VAL A 334 1.11 -15.69 -7.56
CA VAL A 334 0.77 -14.35 -7.06
C VAL A 334 -0.66 -14.35 -6.52
N ILE A 335 -1.58 -15.00 -7.26
CA ILE A 335 -2.97 -15.18 -6.87
C ILE A 335 -3.36 -16.61 -7.21
N ASP A 336 -4.03 -17.30 -6.28
CA ASP A 336 -4.75 -18.55 -6.55
C ASP A 336 -6.05 -18.49 -5.75
N VAL A 337 -7.17 -18.32 -6.44
CA VAL A 337 -8.48 -18.19 -5.82
C VAL A 337 -9.50 -19.10 -6.47
N VAL A 338 -10.32 -19.71 -5.63
CA VAL A 338 -11.51 -20.46 -6.02
C VAL A 338 -12.75 -19.78 -5.42
N ARG A 339 -13.80 -19.67 -6.23
CA ARG A 339 -15.15 -19.27 -5.81
C ARG A 339 -16.15 -20.27 -6.34
N GLU A 340 -17.26 -20.40 -5.66
CA GLU A 340 -18.31 -21.34 -6.04
C GLU A 340 -19.66 -20.61 -6.09
N VAL A 341 -20.55 -21.12 -6.94
CA VAL A 341 -21.95 -20.69 -6.99
C VAL A 341 -22.83 -21.89 -7.29
N VAL A 342 -24.01 -21.94 -6.68
CA VAL A 342 -25.02 -22.94 -6.99
C VAL A 342 -25.94 -22.39 -8.07
N VAL A 343 -26.16 -23.20 -9.11
CA VAL A 343 -27.17 -22.94 -10.14
C VAL A 343 -28.40 -23.82 -9.90
N HIS A 344 -29.59 -23.22 -9.70
CA HIS A 344 -30.81 -23.91 -9.26
C HIS A 344 -31.95 -23.96 -10.28
#